data_AF-A0A964VUW9-F1
#
_entry.id   AF-A0A964VUW9-F1
#
_cell.length_a   1.000
_cell.length_b   1.000
_cell.length_c   1.000
_cell.angle_alpha   90.00
_cell.angle_beta   90.00
_cell.angle_gamma   90.00
#
_symmetry.space_group_name_H-M   'P 1'
#
loop_
_entity.id
_entity.type
_entity.pdbx_description
1 polymer ?
#
loop_
_entity_poly.entity_id
_entity_poly.type
_entity_poly.pdbx_seq_one_letter_code
_entity_poly.pdbx_strand_id
1 'polypeptide(L)'
;MNPTVMHGLAIGLLVSFGMVIGIAIVFATLYRRHLRALRLTQRWMDPLTPLVGSSRSVLTLPLPNRWLAIRSSNTAFLREMLHIEPGEGSPWSEALVRFRERVIFISPPWRGWSLVVGAAIPDPAADIDQLYRFLSRLSREVGEVQFFSADRVLNHHAWAWLREGNVVRAYAWAGETLWSQGDWTLDERLLGLTCHDYGEAVEGPGICGGPSEQQNAERVALLARRWSLDPAEASAYFLALEASSRVRREGPDAADGA
;
A
#
# COMPACT_ATOMS: atom_id res chain seq x y z
N MET A 1 23.88 -55.13 -4.83
CA MET A 1 24.59 -53.86 -5.09
C MET A 1 25.43 -53.54 -3.86
N ASN A 2 26.73 -53.26 -4.04
CA ASN A 2 27.64 -53.01 -2.93
C ASN A 2 27.33 -51.64 -2.27
N PRO A 3 27.25 -51.57 -0.93
CA PRO A 3 26.90 -50.35 -0.21
C PRO A 3 27.90 -49.20 -0.46
N THR A 4 29.17 -49.53 -0.71
CA THR A 4 30.23 -48.57 -1.06
C THR A 4 29.96 -47.84 -2.38
N VAL A 5 29.35 -48.50 -3.36
CA VAL A 5 29.00 -47.90 -4.65
C VAL A 5 27.80 -46.96 -4.51
N MET A 6 26.84 -47.27 -3.63
CA MET A 6 25.71 -46.39 -3.36
C MET A 6 26.12 -45.12 -2.61
N HIS A 7 27.06 -45.21 -1.66
CA HIS A 7 27.59 -44.03 -0.98
C HIS A 7 28.37 -43.10 -1.93
N GLY A 8 29.16 -43.66 -2.85
CA GLY A 8 29.87 -42.86 -3.86
C GLY A 8 28.93 -42.09 -4.80
N LEU A 9 27.83 -42.73 -5.23
CA LEU A 9 26.82 -42.08 -6.08
C LEU A 9 26.04 -40.99 -5.33
N ALA A 10 25.68 -41.22 -4.07
CA ALA A 10 24.99 -40.23 -3.24
C ALA A 10 25.83 -38.98 -3.00
N ILE A 11 27.13 -39.14 -2.73
CA ILE A 11 28.06 -38.03 -2.53
C ILE A 11 28.24 -37.24 -3.85
N GLY A 12 28.38 -37.93 -4.98
CA GLY A 12 28.49 -37.28 -6.29
C GLY A 12 27.25 -36.43 -6.64
N LEU A 13 26.05 -36.94 -6.37
CA LEU A 13 24.80 -36.20 -6.57
C LEU A 13 24.73 -34.95 -5.68
N LEU A 14 25.07 -35.05 -4.40
CA LEU A 14 25.07 -33.91 -3.47
C LEU A 14 26.04 -32.81 -3.90
N VAL A 15 27.24 -33.17 -4.38
CA VAL A 15 28.22 -32.20 -4.87
C VAL A 15 27.73 -31.50 -6.14
N SER A 16 27.15 -32.25 -7.08
CA SER A 16 26.58 -31.67 -8.30
C SER A 16 25.41 -30.73 -8.01
N PHE A 17 24.54 -31.10 -7.07
CA PHE A 17 23.41 -30.27 -6.63
C PHE A 17 23.87 -28.99 -5.95
N GLY A 18 24.89 -29.08 -5.08
CA GLY A 18 25.52 -27.91 -4.46
C GLY A 18 26.13 -26.96 -5.48
N MET A 19 26.77 -27.47 -6.52
CA MET A 19 27.34 -26.65 -7.60
C MET A 19 26.25 -25.93 -8.40
N VAL A 20 25.16 -26.61 -8.75
CA VAL A 20 24.02 -26.00 -9.47
C VAL A 20 23.38 -24.88 -8.64
N ILE A 21 23.16 -25.11 -7.34
CA ILE A 21 22.66 -24.08 -6.43
C ILE A 21 23.64 -22.91 -6.35
N GLY A 22 24.94 -23.17 -6.22
CA GLY A 22 25.97 -22.14 -6.19
C GLY A 22 25.95 -21.26 -7.45
N ILE A 23 25.88 -21.87 -8.63
CA ILE A 23 25.80 -21.17 -9.91
C ILE A 23 24.49 -20.36 -10.00
N ALA A 24 23.36 -20.93 -9.59
CA ALA A 24 22.07 -20.23 -9.58
C ALA A 24 22.08 -18.99 -8.66
N ILE A 25 22.72 -19.10 -7.47
CA ILE A 25 22.89 -17.97 -6.55
C ILE A 25 23.79 -16.88 -7.17
N VAL A 26 24.89 -17.26 -7.83
CA VAL A 26 25.78 -16.31 -8.51
C VAL A 26 25.03 -15.60 -9.65
N PHE A 27 24.31 -16.32 -10.50
CA PHE A 27 23.50 -15.70 -11.55
C PHE A 27 22.39 -14.81 -10.98
N ALA A 28 21.69 -15.24 -9.93
CA ALA A 28 20.68 -14.42 -9.28
C ALA A 28 21.27 -13.14 -8.68
N THR A 29 22.46 -13.20 -8.08
CA THR A 29 23.13 -12.03 -7.51
C THR A 29 23.67 -11.08 -8.58
N LEU A 30 24.23 -11.59 -9.67
CA LEU A 30 24.67 -10.79 -10.82
C LEU A 30 23.49 -10.16 -11.55
N TYR A 31 22.41 -10.91 -11.77
CA TYR A 31 21.18 -10.40 -12.35
C TYR A 31 20.55 -9.31 -11.47
N ARG A 32 20.48 -9.54 -10.16
CA ARG A 32 20.05 -8.52 -9.19
C ARG A 32 20.96 -7.29 -9.20
N ARG A 33 22.29 -7.45 -9.33
CA ARG A 33 23.24 -6.34 -9.45
C ARG A 33 23.06 -5.56 -10.74
N HIS A 34 22.87 -6.24 -11.86
CA HIS A 34 22.63 -5.63 -13.16
C HIS A 34 21.31 -4.87 -13.18
N LEU A 35 20.23 -5.47 -12.67
CA LEU A 35 18.95 -4.78 -12.47
C LEU A 35 19.10 -3.58 -11.51
N ARG A 36 19.90 -3.69 -10.44
CA ARG A 36 20.21 -2.55 -9.56
C ARG A 36 20.98 -1.45 -10.29
N ALA A 37 21.92 -1.78 -11.19
CA ALA A 37 22.68 -0.80 -11.96
C ALA A 37 21.79 -0.05 -12.96
N LEU A 38 20.92 -0.76 -13.69
CA LEU A 38 19.91 -0.15 -14.57
C LEU A 38 18.89 0.71 -13.79
N ARG A 39 18.55 0.31 -12.57
CA ARG A 39 17.70 1.11 -11.67
C ARG A 39 18.39 2.37 -11.19
N LEU A 40 19.70 2.32 -10.91
CA LEU A 40 20.45 3.51 -10.53
C LEU A 40 20.46 4.52 -11.68
N THR A 41 20.72 4.10 -12.92
CA THR A 41 20.71 5.05 -14.04
C THR A 41 19.32 5.66 -14.28
N GLN A 42 18.23 4.91 -14.17
CA GLN A 42 16.86 5.47 -14.24
C GLN A 42 16.51 6.38 -13.05
N ARG A 43 16.87 6.00 -11.82
CA ARG A 43 16.49 6.72 -10.59
C ARG A 43 17.14 8.10 -10.48
N TRP A 44 18.33 8.28 -11.05
CA TRP A 44 19.01 9.58 -11.07
C TRP A 44 18.37 10.57 -12.06
N MET A 45 17.56 10.08 -13.01
CA MET A 45 16.89 10.92 -14.01
C MET A 45 15.41 11.17 -13.70
N ASP A 46 14.82 10.47 -12.73
CA ASP A 46 13.40 10.60 -12.41
C ASP A 46 13.13 11.79 -11.45
N PRO A 47 12.48 12.88 -11.92
CA PRO A 47 12.23 14.08 -11.12
C PRO A 47 11.26 13.85 -9.95
N LEU A 48 10.52 12.72 -9.93
CA LEU A 48 9.59 12.40 -8.86
C LEU A 48 10.27 11.67 -7.68
N THR A 49 11.51 11.18 -7.85
CA THR A 49 12.26 10.47 -6.80
C THR A 49 12.35 11.26 -5.48
N PRO A 50 12.64 12.57 -5.46
CA PRO A 50 12.66 13.35 -4.22
C PRO A 50 11.30 13.41 -3.53
N LEU A 51 10.20 13.45 -4.28
CA LEU A 51 8.84 13.51 -3.73
C LEU A 51 8.43 12.19 -3.07
N VAL A 52 8.77 11.06 -3.71
CA VAL A 52 8.61 9.72 -3.13
C VAL A 52 9.42 9.58 -1.83
N GLY A 53 10.65 10.12 -1.81
CA GLY A 53 11.51 10.12 -0.63
C GLY A 53 11.02 11.05 0.49
N SER A 54 10.54 12.25 0.14
CA SER A 54 10.05 13.24 1.09
C SER A 54 8.82 12.76 1.86
N SER A 55 7.88 12.07 1.20
CA SER A 55 6.72 11.46 1.88
C SER A 55 7.15 10.44 2.95
N ARG A 56 8.32 9.78 2.79
CA ARG A 56 8.90 8.88 3.79
C ARG A 56 9.62 9.59 4.94
N SER A 57 10.08 10.83 4.74
CA SER A 57 10.93 11.54 5.71
C SER A 57 10.14 12.26 6.79
N VAL A 58 8.85 12.56 6.56
CA VAL A 58 8.06 13.37 7.49
C VAL A 58 7.73 12.61 8.78
N LEU A 59 7.68 11.28 8.74
CA LEU A 59 7.42 10.44 9.89
C LEU A 59 8.40 9.26 9.92
N THR A 60 9.10 9.06 11.03
CA THR A 60 9.84 7.82 11.33
C THR A 60 8.90 6.63 11.60
N LEU A 61 7.60 6.80 11.42
CA LEU A 61 6.56 5.83 11.74
C LEU A 61 6.20 4.97 10.52
N PRO A 62 5.81 3.70 10.74
CA PRO A 62 5.30 2.85 9.66
C PRO A 62 3.98 3.42 9.13
N LEU A 63 3.91 3.64 7.82
CA LEU A 63 2.68 4.02 7.14
C LEU A 63 1.89 2.78 6.71
N PRO A 64 0.55 2.85 6.69
CA PRO A 64 -0.27 1.77 6.18
C PRO A 64 0.05 1.51 4.71
N ASN A 65 0.20 0.23 4.35
CA ASN A 65 0.35 -0.20 2.96
C ASN A 65 -0.98 -0.22 2.20
N ARG A 66 -2.12 -0.07 2.90
CA ARG A 66 -3.46 -0.05 2.33
C ARG A 66 -4.37 0.87 3.11
N TRP A 67 -5.10 1.74 2.41
CA TRP A 67 -5.98 2.73 3.02
C TRP A 67 -7.12 3.13 2.09
N LEU A 68 -8.13 3.79 2.67
CA LEU A 68 -9.20 4.48 1.95
C LEU A 68 -9.16 5.96 2.28
N ALA A 69 -9.47 6.80 1.31
CA ALA A 69 -9.92 8.16 1.53
C ALA A 69 -11.42 8.21 1.21
N ILE A 70 -12.23 8.57 2.21
CA ILE A 70 -13.68 8.69 2.08
C ILE A 70 -14.06 10.16 2.16
N ARG A 71 -14.82 10.66 1.19
CA ARG A 71 -15.22 12.08 1.15
C ARG A 71 -16.42 12.32 2.06
N SER A 72 -16.16 12.42 3.36
CA SER A 72 -17.18 12.70 4.35
C SER A 72 -16.56 13.38 5.57
N SER A 73 -17.31 14.29 6.19
CA SER A 73 -16.99 14.87 7.49
C SER A 73 -17.76 14.22 8.65
N ASN A 74 -18.67 13.29 8.35
CA ASN A 74 -19.50 12.62 9.35
C ASN A 74 -18.83 11.33 9.84
N THR A 75 -17.88 11.47 10.77
CA THR A 75 -17.16 10.32 11.33
C THR A 75 -18.09 9.34 12.06
N ALA A 76 -19.18 9.81 12.68
CA ALA A 76 -20.13 8.94 13.37
C ALA A 76 -20.82 7.98 12.40
N PHE A 77 -21.32 8.51 11.28
CA PHE A 77 -21.90 7.69 10.20
C PHE A 77 -20.88 6.70 9.62
N LEU A 78 -19.64 7.13 9.38
CA LEU A 78 -18.59 6.23 8.88
C LEU A 78 -18.26 5.09 9.85
N ARG A 79 -18.29 5.35 11.17
CA ARG A 79 -18.05 4.31 12.18
C ARG A 79 -19.15 3.26 12.19
N GLU A 80 -20.40 3.69 12.16
CA GLU A 80 -21.56 2.80 12.09
C GLU A 80 -21.49 1.92 10.84
N MET A 81 -21.27 2.55 9.68
CA MET A 81 -21.13 1.89 8.38
C MET A 81 -20.01 0.84 8.32
N LEU A 82 -18.87 1.15 8.93
CA LEU A 82 -17.70 0.27 8.94
C LEU A 82 -17.75 -0.73 10.11
N HIS A 83 -18.87 -0.82 10.82
CA HIS A 83 -19.10 -1.67 11.99
C HIS A 83 -17.99 -1.51 13.05
N ILE A 84 -17.56 -0.28 13.28
CA ILE A 84 -16.56 0.04 14.30
C ILE A 84 -17.30 0.26 15.61
N GLU A 85 -16.96 -0.52 16.62
CA GLU A 85 -17.59 -0.48 17.93
C GLU A 85 -17.72 0.95 18.48
N PRO A 86 -18.87 1.31 19.06
CA PRO A 86 -19.05 2.59 19.75
C PRO A 86 -18.07 2.70 20.93
N GLY A 87 -17.24 3.74 20.95
CA GLY A 87 -16.27 3.97 22.01
C GLY A 87 -15.52 5.29 21.80
N GLU A 88 -14.72 5.71 22.80
CA GLU A 88 -13.77 6.80 22.59
C GLU A 88 -12.91 6.44 21.36
N GLY A 89 -12.86 7.36 20.38
CA GLY A 89 -12.12 7.11 19.15
C GLY A 89 -10.67 6.73 19.47
N SER A 90 -10.20 5.60 18.96
CA SER A 90 -8.81 5.18 19.12
C SER A 90 -7.88 6.31 18.67
N PRO A 91 -6.89 6.70 19.49
CA PRO A 91 -5.90 7.68 19.11
C PRO A 91 -5.26 7.35 17.76
N TRP A 92 -4.94 8.36 16.96
CA TRP A 92 -4.34 8.09 15.64
C TRP A 92 -2.96 7.45 15.76
N SER A 93 -2.22 7.79 16.83
CA SER A 93 -0.97 7.11 17.20
C SER A 93 -1.14 5.59 17.35
N GLU A 94 -2.25 5.14 17.94
CA GLU A 94 -2.57 3.71 18.08
C GLU A 94 -2.86 3.07 16.72
N ALA A 95 -3.61 3.75 15.85
CA ALA A 95 -3.90 3.26 14.50
C ALA A 95 -2.60 2.98 13.71
N LEU A 96 -1.58 3.83 13.83
CA LEU A 96 -0.29 3.64 13.16
C LEU A 96 0.53 2.46 13.70
N VAL A 97 0.26 1.99 14.90
CA VAL A 97 0.89 0.79 15.46
C VAL A 97 0.10 -0.47 15.09
N ARG A 98 -1.23 -0.37 15.12
CA ARG A 98 -2.15 -1.51 15.03
C ARG A 98 -2.80 -1.70 13.66
N PHE A 99 -2.50 -0.88 12.65
CA PHE A 99 -3.14 -1.01 11.31
C PHE A 99 -2.96 -2.38 10.65
N ARG A 100 -1.99 -3.19 11.09
CA ARG A 100 -1.76 -4.56 10.60
C ARG A 100 -2.70 -5.58 11.22
N GLU A 101 -3.38 -5.23 12.29
CA GLU A 101 -4.42 -6.06 12.91
C GLU A 101 -5.70 -5.98 12.09
N ARG A 102 -6.58 -7.00 12.23
CA ARG A 102 -7.88 -7.07 11.55
C ARG A 102 -8.91 -6.13 12.19
N VAL A 103 -8.54 -4.85 12.33
CA VAL A 103 -9.34 -3.76 12.89
C VAL A 103 -9.32 -2.61 11.90
N ILE A 104 -10.39 -1.83 11.84
CA ILE A 104 -10.49 -0.59 11.05
C ILE A 104 -10.34 0.61 11.98
N PHE A 105 -9.53 1.58 11.56
CA PHE A 105 -9.37 2.87 12.22
C PHE A 105 -9.80 3.98 11.26
N ILE A 106 -10.44 5.02 11.78
CA ILE A 106 -10.90 6.19 11.02
C ILE A 106 -10.32 7.44 11.63
N SER A 107 -9.74 8.31 10.80
CA SER A 107 -9.23 9.60 11.23
C SER A 107 -10.36 10.63 11.42
N PRO A 108 -10.13 11.70 12.20
CA PRO A 108 -10.88 12.94 12.03
C PRO A 108 -10.87 13.40 10.57
N PRO A 109 -11.89 14.12 10.09
CA PRO A 109 -11.91 14.63 8.74
C PRO A 109 -10.84 15.72 8.55
N TRP A 110 -10.13 15.65 7.43
CA TRP A 110 -9.12 16.62 7.04
C TRP A 110 -9.25 16.95 5.56
N ARG A 111 -9.36 18.25 5.24
CA ARG A 111 -9.63 18.74 3.87
C ARG A 111 -10.83 18.08 3.19
N GLY A 112 -11.87 17.74 3.97
CA GLY A 112 -13.10 17.12 3.47
C GLY A 112 -13.03 15.59 3.27
N TRP A 113 -11.93 14.96 3.69
CA TRP A 113 -11.70 13.53 3.59
C TRP A 113 -11.44 12.90 4.96
N SER A 114 -12.00 11.72 5.20
CA SER A 114 -11.62 10.85 6.31
C SER A 114 -10.73 9.73 5.81
N LEU A 115 -9.60 9.53 6.48
CA LEU A 115 -8.65 8.47 6.18
C LEU A 115 -9.04 7.22 6.98
N VAL A 116 -9.15 6.08 6.28
CA VAL A 116 -9.47 4.79 6.89
C VAL A 116 -8.32 3.82 6.64
N VAL A 117 -7.84 3.18 7.71
CA VAL A 117 -6.68 2.27 7.67
C VAL A 117 -7.01 0.99 8.45
N GLY A 118 -6.35 -0.12 8.10
CA GLY A 118 -6.56 -1.38 8.81
C GLY A 118 -6.47 -2.63 7.93
N ALA A 119 -6.15 -3.78 8.54
CA ALA A 119 -6.06 -5.03 7.80
C ALA A 119 -7.43 -5.68 7.50
N ALA A 120 -8.51 -5.15 8.08
CA ALA A 120 -9.88 -5.55 7.77
C ALA A 120 -10.41 -4.97 6.43
N ILE A 121 -9.71 -4.00 5.83
CA ILE A 121 -9.96 -3.59 4.45
C ILE A 121 -9.60 -4.79 3.53
N PRO A 122 -10.45 -5.19 2.57
CA PRO A 122 -10.17 -6.33 1.69
C PRO A 122 -8.84 -6.20 0.92
N ASP A 123 -8.18 -7.32 0.67
CA ASP A 123 -6.95 -7.37 -0.11
C ASP A 123 -7.25 -7.68 -1.57
N PRO A 124 -6.88 -6.80 -2.52
CA PRO A 124 -7.06 -7.10 -3.94
C PRO A 124 -6.37 -8.41 -4.34
N ALA A 125 -5.21 -8.73 -3.75
CA ALA A 125 -4.46 -9.95 -4.07
C ALA A 125 -5.10 -11.21 -3.48
N ALA A 126 -5.96 -11.09 -2.46
CA ALA A 126 -6.65 -12.24 -1.86
C ALA A 126 -8.00 -12.50 -2.54
N ASP A 127 -8.79 -11.46 -2.76
CA ASP A 127 -10.11 -11.54 -3.41
C ASP A 127 -10.51 -10.16 -3.96
N ILE A 128 -10.34 -9.99 -5.27
CA ILE A 128 -10.67 -8.74 -5.96
C ILE A 128 -12.18 -8.48 -6.01
N ASP A 129 -13.02 -9.53 -6.03
CA ASP A 129 -14.47 -9.40 -6.02
C ASP A 129 -14.97 -8.92 -4.65
N GLN A 130 -14.36 -9.41 -3.56
CA GLN A 130 -14.64 -8.93 -2.22
C GLN A 130 -14.31 -7.44 -2.10
N LEU A 131 -13.16 -7.01 -2.61
CA LEU A 131 -12.79 -5.59 -2.63
C LEU A 131 -13.78 -4.77 -3.46
N TYR A 132 -14.10 -5.20 -4.67
CA TYR A 132 -15.06 -4.52 -5.54
C TYR A 132 -16.42 -4.32 -4.86
N ARG A 133 -16.97 -5.38 -4.25
CA ARG A 133 -18.27 -5.31 -3.55
C ARG A 133 -18.21 -4.39 -2.33
N PHE A 134 -17.12 -4.46 -1.57
CA PHE A 134 -16.89 -3.59 -0.42
C PHE A 134 -16.86 -2.10 -0.83
N LEU A 135 -16.03 -1.76 -1.82
CA LEU A 135 -15.89 -0.37 -2.30
C LEU A 135 -17.18 0.15 -2.95
N SER A 136 -17.85 -0.68 -3.75
CA SER A 136 -19.09 -0.32 -4.43
C SER A 136 -20.20 -0.04 -3.43
N ARG A 137 -20.36 -0.87 -2.39
CA ARG A 137 -21.34 -0.64 -1.32
C ARG A 137 -21.01 0.66 -0.57
N LEU A 138 -19.77 0.80 -0.13
CA LEU A 138 -19.34 1.96 0.63
C LEU A 138 -19.57 3.26 -0.15
N SER A 139 -19.19 3.30 -1.43
CA SER A 139 -19.39 4.47 -2.30
C SER A 139 -20.86 4.82 -2.54
N ARG A 140 -21.80 3.85 -2.54
CA ARG A 140 -23.23 4.17 -2.64
C ARG A 140 -23.75 4.93 -1.42
N GLU A 141 -23.21 4.61 -0.25
CA GLU A 141 -23.69 5.17 1.01
C GLU A 141 -23.01 6.50 1.36
N VAL A 142 -21.71 6.64 1.06
CA VAL A 142 -20.92 7.85 1.41
C VAL A 142 -20.68 8.79 0.21
N GLY A 143 -21.14 8.41 -0.98
CA GLY A 143 -20.89 9.14 -2.23
C GLY A 143 -19.53 8.80 -2.84
N GLU A 144 -18.42 9.32 -2.31
CA GLU A 144 -17.11 9.25 -2.98
C GLU A 144 -16.06 8.54 -2.12
N VAL A 145 -15.45 7.49 -2.69
CA VAL A 145 -14.45 6.63 -2.05
C VAL A 145 -13.27 6.46 -2.98
N GLN A 146 -12.08 6.61 -2.44
CA GLN A 146 -10.84 6.25 -3.09
C GLN A 146 -10.09 5.23 -2.25
N PHE A 147 -9.57 4.20 -2.91
CA PHE A 147 -8.82 3.10 -2.33
C PHE A 147 -7.40 3.12 -2.89
N PHE A 148 -6.44 2.78 -2.04
CA PHE A 148 -5.04 2.68 -2.41
C PHE A 148 -4.38 1.51 -1.65
N SER A 149 -3.51 0.79 -2.35
CA SER A 149 -2.67 -0.27 -1.79
C SER A 149 -1.30 -0.24 -2.45
N ALA A 150 -0.24 -0.41 -1.67
CA ALA A 150 1.14 -0.44 -2.11
C ALA A 150 2.00 -1.31 -1.19
N ASP A 151 2.25 -2.55 -1.60
CA ASP A 151 3.27 -3.42 -1.02
C ASP A 151 4.55 -3.30 -1.84
N ARG A 152 5.58 -2.65 -1.27
CA ARG A 152 6.87 -2.44 -1.94
C ARG A 152 7.80 -3.65 -1.90
N VAL A 153 7.48 -4.67 -1.12
CA VAL A 153 8.25 -5.92 -1.05
C VAL A 153 7.87 -6.80 -2.24
N LEU A 154 6.58 -6.93 -2.49
CA LEU A 154 6.03 -7.70 -3.60
C LEU A 154 5.75 -6.85 -4.85
N ASN A 155 5.92 -5.53 -4.75
CA ASN A 155 5.44 -4.54 -5.72
C ASN A 155 3.94 -4.63 -6.02
N HIS A 156 3.14 -5.35 -5.22
CA HIS A 156 1.69 -5.37 -5.39
C HIS A 156 1.14 -3.97 -5.16
N HIS A 157 0.30 -3.50 -6.06
CA HIS A 157 -0.25 -2.15 -5.96
C HIS A 157 -1.63 -2.10 -6.55
N ALA A 158 -2.45 -1.23 -6.00
CA ALA A 158 -3.79 -1.00 -6.49
C ALA A 158 -4.25 0.41 -6.14
N TRP A 159 -5.12 0.95 -6.98
CA TRP A 159 -5.88 2.15 -6.69
C TRP A 159 -7.27 2.02 -7.32
N ALA A 160 -8.28 2.55 -6.64
CA ALA A 160 -9.62 2.62 -7.20
C ALA A 160 -10.30 3.90 -6.74
N TRP A 161 -11.08 4.50 -7.61
CA TRP A 161 -11.90 5.66 -7.36
C TRP A 161 -13.34 5.34 -7.78
N LEU A 162 -14.24 5.43 -6.81
CA LEU A 162 -15.65 5.18 -6.99
C LEU A 162 -16.47 6.40 -6.57
N ARG A 163 -17.53 6.67 -7.33
CA ARG A 163 -18.54 7.68 -7.03
C ARG A 163 -19.93 7.09 -7.18
N GLU A 164 -20.72 7.19 -6.11
CA GLU A 164 -22.10 6.74 -6.01
C GLU A 164 -22.28 5.26 -6.43
N GLY A 165 -21.29 4.43 -6.11
CA GLY A 165 -21.27 3.00 -6.45
C GLY A 165 -20.78 2.68 -7.86
N ASN A 166 -20.42 3.68 -8.65
CA ASN A 166 -19.85 3.51 -9.99
C ASN A 166 -18.33 3.64 -9.94
N VAL A 167 -17.64 2.78 -10.67
CA VAL A 167 -16.18 2.83 -10.80
C VAL A 167 -15.82 3.92 -11.80
N VAL A 168 -15.13 4.96 -11.32
CA VAL A 168 -14.58 6.02 -12.18
C VAL A 168 -13.29 5.52 -12.81
N ARG A 169 -12.39 4.99 -11.97
CA ARG A 169 -11.12 4.40 -12.38
C ARG A 169 -10.69 3.36 -11.37
N ALA A 170 -10.24 2.19 -11.81
CA ALA A 170 -9.63 1.20 -10.95
C ALA A 170 -8.52 0.45 -11.67
N TYR A 171 -7.45 0.17 -10.93
CA TYR A 171 -6.37 -0.70 -11.35
C TYR A 171 -5.83 -1.48 -10.14
N ALA A 172 -5.58 -2.77 -10.30
CA ALA A 172 -4.97 -3.63 -9.30
C ALA A 172 -4.03 -4.63 -9.95
N TRP A 173 -2.81 -4.70 -9.42
CA TRP A 173 -1.75 -5.60 -9.88
C TRP A 173 -1.19 -6.40 -8.71
N ALA A 174 -1.10 -7.72 -8.89
CA ALA A 174 -0.45 -8.64 -7.96
C ALA A 174 0.13 -9.83 -8.72
N GLY A 175 1.28 -9.63 -9.37
CA GLY A 175 1.84 -10.59 -10.33
C GLY A 175 1.17 -10.53 -11.71
N GLU A 176 -0.14 -10.30 -11.73
CA GLU A 176 -0.96 -10.07 -12.92
C GLU A 176 -1.97 -8.94 -12.70
N THR A 177 -2.60 -8.46 -13.78
CA THR A 177 -3.69 -7.47 -13.70
C THR A 177 -4.95 -8.15 -13.16
N LEU A 178 -5.32 -7.82 -11.92
CA LEU A 178 -6.51 -8.34 -11.24
C LEU A 178 -7.75 -7.48 -11.51
N TRP A 179 -7.56 -6.18 -11.69
CA TRP A 179 -8.62 -5.24 -12.00
C TRP A 179 -8.05 -4.12 -12.87
N SER A 180 -8.75 -3.78 -13.93
CA SER A 180 -8.51 -2.62 -14.79
C SER A 180 -9.87 -2.19 -15.33
N GLN A 181 -10.30 -0.99 -14.96
CA GLN A 181 -11.60 -0.43 -15.34
C GLN A 181 -11.55 1.10 -15.37
N GLY A 182 -12.22 1.70 -16.35
CA GLY A 182 -12.26 3.16 -16.52
C GLY A 182 -11.02 3.71 -17.21
N ASP A 183 -11.18 4.92 -17.76
CA ASP A 183 -10.15 5.57 -18.56
C ASP A 183 -8.97 6.05 -17.73
N TRP A 184 -7.79 6.01 -18.33
CA TRP A 184 -6.57 6.56 -17.75
C TRP A 184 -6.75 8.04 -17.40
N THR A 185 -6.49 8.36 -16.13
CA THR A 185 -6.53 9.72 -15.61
C THR A 185 -5.29 10.50 -16.02
N LEU A 186 -5.41 11.83 -16.06
CA LEU A 186 -4.27 12.72 -16.27
C LEU A 186 -3.20 12.54 -15.18
N ASP A 187 -3.62 12.29 -13.93
CA ASP A 187 -2.70 12.12 -12.81
C ASP A 187 -1.87 10.83 -12.93
N GLU A 188 -2.45 9.72 -13.40
CA GLU A 188 -1.71 8.49 -13.71
C GLU A 188 -0.63 8.76 -14.77
N ARG A 189 -0.98 9.48 -15.83
CA ARG A 189 -0.04 9.84 -16.92
C ARG A 189 1.09 10.75 -16.43
N LEU A 190 0.75 11.79 -15.66
CA LEU A 190 1.73 12.73 -15.11
C LEU A 190 2.66 12.08 -14.10
N LEU A 191 2.17 11.08 -13.36
CA LEU A 191 2.99 10.27 -12.46
C LEU A 191 3.68 9.12 -13.18
N GLY A 192 3.56 9.00 -14.50
CA GLY A 192 4.16 7.91 -15.29
C GLY A 192 3.81 6.52 -14.76
N LEU A 193 2.59 6.34 -14.25
CA LEU A 193 2.10 5.02 -13.82
C LEU A 193 1.88 4.14 -15.06
N THR A 194 2.14 2.84 -14.93
CA THR A 194 1.95 1.87 -16.02
C THR A 194 0.84 0.89 -15.67
N CYS A 195 -0.13 0.66 -16.54
CA CYS A 195 -1.18 -0.34 -16.33
C CYS A 195 -1.13 -1.34 -17.47
N HIS A 196 -1.00 -2.62 -17.14
CA HIS A 196 -0.99 -3.71 -18.11
C HIS A 196 -2.40 -4.20 -18.39
N ASP A 197 -2.63 -4.70 -19.59
CA ASP A 197 -3.89 -5.33 -19.94
C ASP A 197 -4.01 -6.72 -19.28
N TYR A 198 -5.24 -7.23 -19.22
CA TYR A 198 -5.50 -8.56 -18.68
C TYR A 198 -4.77 -9.63 -19.50
N GLY A 199 -4.03 -10.51 -18.82
CA GLY A 199 -3.27 -11.59 -19.44
C GLY A 199 -1.99 -11.15 -20.16
N GLU A 200 -1.61 -9.87 -20.08
CA GLU A 200 -0.34 -9.40 -20.61
C GLU A 200 0.84 -10.00 -19.84
N ALA A 201 1.81 -10.54 -20.57
CA ALA A 201 3.02 -11.11 -19.98
C ALA A 201 3.98 -9.99 -19.59
N VAL A 202 4.20 -9.80 -18.29
CA VAL A 202 5.11 -8.78 -17.77
C VAL A 202 6.53 -9.34 -17.64
N GLU A 203 7.51 -8.68 -18.25
CA GLU A 203 8.93 -9.04 -18.13
C GLU A 203 9.48 -8.69 -16.73
N GLY A 204 9.87 -9.69 -15.96
CA GLY A 204 10.46 -9.48 -14.64
C GLY A 204 10.75 -10.78 -13.87
N PRO A 205 11.67 -10.76 -12.89
CA PRO A 205 11.97 -11.95 -12.10
C PRO A 205 10.84 -12.27 -11.11
N GLY A 206 9.95 -13.19 -11.48
CA GLY A 206 9.02 -13.85 -10.56
C GLY A 206 7.87 -12.97 -10.07
N ILE A 207 7.39 -13.25 -8.85
CA ILE A 207 6.15 -12.71 -8.26
C ILE A 207 6.20 -11.17 -8.08
N CYS A 208 7.39 -10.56 -8.04
CA CYS A 208 7.56 -9.13 -7.77
C CYS A 208 7.47 -8.23 -9.01
N GLY A 209 7.29 -8.77 -10.21
CA GLY A 209 7.25 -7.97 -11.45
C GLY A 209 8.58 -7.32 -11.84
N GLY A 210 8.50 -6.36 -12.75
CA GLY A 210 9.59 -5.59 -13.34
C GLY A 210 9.78 -4.19 -12.75
N PRO A 211 10.54 -3.31 -13.44
CA PRO A 211 10.81 -1.95 -12.99
C PRO A 211 9.57 -1.05 -12.92
N SER A 212 8.59 -1.25 -13.79
CA SER A 212 7.32 -0.51 -13.82
C SER A 212 6.48 -0.77 -12.57
N GLU A 213 6.42 -2.01 -12.10
CA GLU A 213 5.60 -2.39 -10.94
C GLU A 213 6.20 -1.82 -9.66
N GLN A 214 7.54 -1.86 -9.56
CA GLN A 214 8.25 -1.19 -8.49
C GLN A 214 7.98 0.31 -8.48
N GLN A 215 8.03 0.95 -9.66
CA GLN A 215 7.77 2.38 -9.79
C GLN A 215 6.33 2.74 -9.39
N ASN A 216 5.34 1.96 -9.84
CA ASN A 216 3.95 2.13 -9.43
C ASN A 216 3.80 2.02 -7.91
N ALA A 217 4.32 0.96 -7.29
CA ALA A 217 4.27 0.74 -5.84
C ALA A 217 4.95 1.87 -5.03
N GLU A 218 5.94 2.55 -5.61
CA GLU A 218 6.55 3.74 -5.01
C GLU A 218 5.70 5.01 -5.17
N ARG A 219 4.90 5.11 -6.24
CA ARG A 219 4.15 6.33 -6.63
C ARG A 219 2.67 6.32 -6.23
N VAL A 220 2.10 5.22 -5.74
CA VAL A 220 0.69 5.17 -5.26
C VAL A 220 0.36 6.29 -4.26
N ALA A 221 1.25 6.58 -3.31
CA ALA A 221 1.02 7.67 -2.35
C ALA A 221 0.99 9.06 -3.02
N LEU A 222 1.75 9.26 -4.11
CA LEU A 222 1.68 10.49 -4.90
C LEU A 222 0.36 10.59 -5.66
N LEU A 223 -0.16 9.46 -6.17
CA LEU A 223 -1.49 9.42 -6.78
C LEU A 223 -2.57 9.78 -5.76
N ALA A 224 -2.51 9.17 -4.57
CA ALA A 224 -3.42 9.48 -3.48
C ALA A 224 -3.39 10.96 -3.10
N ARG A 225 -2.20 11.56 -3.03
CA ARG A 225 -2.06 13.01 -2.80
C ARG A 225 -2.75 13.88 -3.85
N ARG A 226 -2.78 13.45 -5.11
CA ARG A 226 -3.42 14.20 -6.20
C ARG A 226 -4.94 14.02 -6.22
N TRP A 227 -5.42 12.82 -5.90
CA TRP A 227 -6.84 12.51 -5.90
C TRP A 227 -7.58 12.89 -4.61
N SER A 228 -6.92 12.77 -3.46
CA SER A 228 -7.50 13.07 -2.14
C SER A 228 -6.43 13.51 -1.13
N LEU A 229 -5.78 12.56 -0.45
CA LEU A 229 -4.84 12.79 0.66
C LEU A 229 -3.60 11.90 0.54
N ASP A 230 -2.43 12.45 0.89
CA ASP A 230 -1.24 11.65 1.19
C ASP A 230 -1.39 11.05 2.61
N PRO A 231 -1.32 9.70 2.79
CA PRO A 231 -1.43 9.09 4.11
C PRO A 231 -0.34 9.56 5.07
N ALA A 232 0.85 9.96 4.57
CA ALA A 232 1.92 10.49 5.40
C ALA A 232 1.62 11.90 5.92
N GLU A 233 1.18 12.79 5.04
CA GLU A 233 0.82 14.18 5.39
C GLU A 233 -0.38 14.19 6.35
N ALA A 234 -1.40 13.39 6.05
CA ALA A 234 -2.58 13.25 6.89
C ALA A 234 -2.21 12.70 8.28
N SER A 235 -1.41 11.65 8.33
CA SER A 235 -0.98 11.06 9.61
C SER A 235 -0.17 12.03 10.46
N ALA A 236 0.72 12.81 9.85
CA ALA A 236 1.51 13.82 10.55
C ALA A 236 0.60 14.90 11.18
N TYR A 237 -0.41 15.34 10.42
CA TYR A 237 -1.40 16.28 10.93
C TYR A 237 -2.19 15.72 12.12
N PHE A 238 -2.69 14.48 12.04
CA PHE A 238 -3.47 13.88 13.13
C PHE A 238 -2.64 13.66 14.39
N LEU A 239 -1.36 13.27 14.26
CA LEU A 239 -0.45 13.16 15.40
C LEU A 239 -0.20 14.51 16.09
N ALA A 240 -0.01 15.58 15.31
CA ALA A 240 0.15 16.93 15.86
C ALA A 240 -1.12 17.42 16.56
N LEU A 241 -2.29 17.11 16.01
CA LEU A 241 -3.58 17.41 16.62
C LEU A 241 -3.77 16.65 17.94
N GLU A 242 -3.41 15.36 17.95
CA GLU A 242 -3.46 14.52 19.14
C GLU A 242 -2.55 15.08 20.26
N ALA A 243 -1.29 15.39 19.95
CA ALA A 243 -0.35 16.00 20.89
C ALA A 243 -0.89 17.32 21.47
N SER A 244 -1.47 18.18 20.62
CA SER A 244 -2.05 19.46 21.05
C SER A 244 -3.24 19.28 21.98
N SER A 245 -4.06 18.25 21.76
CA SER A 245 -5.22 17.95 22.61
C SER A 245 -4.84 17.38 23.98
N ARG A 246 -3.76 16.58 24.05
CA ARG A 246 -3.20 16.08 25.32
C ARG A 246 -2.66 17.21 26.19
N VAL A 247 -1.87 18.11 25.62
CA VAL A 247 -1.33 19.29 26.34
C VAL A 247 -2.45 20.17 26.92
N ARG A 248 -3.57 20.33 26.20
CA ARG A 248 -4.71 21.09 26.71
C ARG A 248 -5.39 20.42 27.91
N ARG A 249 -5.46 19.07 27.96
CA ARG A 249 -6.05 18.34 29.09
C ARG A 249 -5.17 18.36 30.34
N GLU A 250 -3.85 18.45 30.16
CA GLU A 250 -2.86 18.41 31.26
C GLU A 250 -2.41 19.81 31.73
N GLY A 251 -3.01 20.89 31.20
CA GLY A 251 -2.69 22.27 31.57
C GLY A 251 -3.22 22.69 32.96
N PRO A 252 -2.68 23.78 33.54
CA PRO A 252 -2.91 24.18 34.94
C PRO A 252 -4.39 24.45 35.32
N ASP A 253 -5.27 24.65 34.35
CA ASP A 253 -6.71 24.85 34.59
C ASP A 253 -7.43 23.59 35.09
N ALA A 254 -6.81 22.40 34.99
CA ALA A 254 -7.38 21.15 35.53
C ALA A 254 -7.18 21.00 37.06
N ALA A 255 -6.40 21.88 37.69
CA ALA A 255 -6.06 21.77 39.12
C ALA A 255 -6.97 22.59 40.06
N ASP A 256 -7.85 23.45 39.53
CA ASP A 256 -8.62 24.43 40.34
C ASP A 256 -10.11 24.06 40.52
N GLY A 257 -10.48 22.80 40.24
CA GLY A 257 -11.87 22.34 40.22
C GLY A 257 -12.17 21.06 41.01
N ALA A 258 -11.45 20.82 42.12
CA ALA A 258 -11.71 19.73 43.05
C ALA A 258 -12.11 20.25 44.45
#